data_AF-A0A165L2G7-F1
#
_entry.id   AF-A0A165L2G7-F1
#
_cell.length_a   1.000
_cell.length_b   1.000
_cell.length_c   1.000
_cell.angle_alpha   90.00
_cell.angle_beta   90.00
_cell.angle_gamma   90.00
#
_symmetry.space_group_name_H-M   'P 1'
#
loop_
_entity.id
_entity.type
_entity.pdbx_description
1 polymer ?
#
loop_
_entity_poly.entity_id
_entity_poly.type
_entity_poly.pdbx_seq_one_letter_code
_entity_poly.pdbx_strand_id
1 'polypeptide(L)'
;MSQNTLTLQLFFEDPIKLKTAQLVYQYLCADNTEQAQRWADKLGAPGLEALWDTEWFNQSVAAAPSHLVLQFDTGTSSDLPLLQIETLFSHGLRAAVLEVFYDQVGETERMHFDRGQWVSRQAFMDANPQWRAVVEPAQQGGEDSEGDADDRYACSKDPAKPLAVAKLRQQEEKRKREAQEAAEAFVEMARAMGKSGKSPVQGLIAVLLLRAGLKGLVHAVAFTVVTVLLFKGFWLWMGLGLALAVALPLYYMATEHKELRGDDGDDDADPPGDGGPATVVAAQ
;
A
#
# COMPACT_ATOMS: atom_id res chain seq x y z
N MET A 1 2.00 16.95 8.53
CA MET A 1 1.11 16.00 7.85
C MET A 1 1.92 15.40 6.73
N SER A 2 1.99 14.07 6.64
CA SER A 2 2.75 13.43 5.56
C SER A 2 1.99 13.54 4.24
N GLN A 3 2.71 13.58 3.13
CA GLN A 3 2.21 13.86 1.78
C GLN A 3 2.91 12.93 0.79
N ASN A 4 2.27 12.63 -0.34
CA ASN A 4 2.95 11.92 -1.42
C ASN A 4 3.37 12.94 -2.48
N THR A 5 4.60 12.83 -2.98
CA THR A 5 5.06 13.65 -4.11
C THR A 5 4.99 12.81 -5.37
N LEU A 6 4.27 13.30 -6.38
CA LEU A 6 4.10 12.61 -7.66
C LEU A 6 4.85 13.37 -8.75
N THR A 7 5.60 12.63 -9.56
CA THR A 7 6.21 13.12 -10.79
C THR A 7 5.66 12.35 -11.98
N LEU A 8 4.98 13.04 -12.88
CA LEU A 8 4.39 12.48 -14.09
C LEU A 8 5.13 12.99 -15.32
N GLN A 9 5.83 12.09 -16.01
CA GLN A 9 6.48 12.37 -17.28
C GLN A 9 5.56 11.92 -18.42
N LEU A 10 5.24 12.83 -19.33
CA LEU A 10 4.29 12.64 -20.42
C LEU A 10 5.00 12.75 -21.77
N PHE A 11 4.86 11.73 -22.58
CA PHE A 11 5.48 11.63 -23.90
C PHE A 11 4.41 11.59 -24.99
N PHE A 12 4.40 12.60 -25.84
CA PHE A 12 3.48 12.71 -26.97
C PHE A 12 4.21 12.40 -28.27
N GLU A 13 3.53 11.72 -29.20
CA GLU A 13 4.09 11.45 -30.53
C GLU A 13 3.98 12.69 -31.43
N ASP A 14 2.91 13.47 -31.29
CA ASP A 14 2.69 14.72 -32.02
C ASP A 14 3.22 15.94 -31.22
N PRO A 15 4.21 16.68 -31.75
CA PRO A 15 4.72 17.90 -31.12
C PRO A 15 3.66 18.99 -30.89
N ILE A 16 2.59 19.04 -31.71
CA ILE A 16 1.49 19.98 -31.54
C ILE A 16 0.67 19.59 -30.30
N LYS A 17 0.39 18.30 -30.12
CA LYS A 17 -0.27 17.79 -28.91
C LYS A 17 0.58 18.03 -27.66
N LEU A 18 1.90 17.81 -27.74
CA LEU A 18 2.83 18.14 -26.65
C LEU A 18 2.71 19.61 -26.24
N LYS A 19 2.83 20.54 -27.20
CA LYS A 19 2.73 21.98 -26.93
C LYS A 19 1.36 22.38 -26.40
N THR A 20 0.31 21.75 -26.91
CA THR A 20 -1.06 22.02 -26.44
C THR A 20 -1.23 21.58 -24.99
N ALA A 21 -0.78 20.38 -24.64
CA ALA A 21 -0.80 19.89 -23.26
C ALA A 21 0.08 20.76 -22.34
N GLN A 22 1.27 21.16 -22.80
CA GLN A 22 2.13 22.10 -22.06
C GLN A 22 1.39 23.39 -21.69
N LEU A 23 0.65 23.98 -22.62
CA LEU A 23 -0.12 25.19 -22.36
C LEU A 23 -1.25 24.95 -21.35
N VAL A 24 -1.98 23.82 -21.44
CA VAL A 24 -3.01 23.46 -20.45
C VAL A 24 -2.44 23.50 -19.03
N TYR A 25 -1.35 22.75 -18.79
CA TYR A 25 -0.78 22.62 -17.45
C TYR A 25 -0.07 23.90 -16.97
N GLN A 26 0.54 24.68 -17.88
CA GLN A 26 1.11 25.99 -17.53
C GLN A 26 0.04 26.98 -17.07
N TYR A 27 -1.10 27.03 -17.74
CA TYR A 27 -2.19 27.91 -17.33
C TYR A 27 -2.88 27.41 -16.05
N LEU A 28 -2.97 26.10 -15.83
CA LEU A 28 -3.43 25.53 -14.55
C LEU A 28 -2.50 25.90 -13.38
N CYS A 29 -1.18 25.82 -13.56
CA CYS A 29 -0.22 26.23 -12.52
C CYS A 29 -0.22 27.75 -12.25
N ALA A 30 -0.74 28.55 -13.19
CA ALA A 30 -0.87 30.00 -13.07
C ALA A 30 -2.29 30.44 -12.63
N ASP A 31 -3.14 29.50 -12.17
CA ASP A 31 -4.54 29.71 -11.78
C ASP A 31 -5.40 30.39 -12.86
N ASN A 32 -5.05 30.22 -14.13
CA ASN A 32 -5.81 30.75 -15.27
C ASN A 32 -6.65 29.66 -15.93
N THR A 33 -7.77 29.34 -15.29
CA THR A 33 -8.68 28.26 -15.71
C THR A 33 -9.33 28.52 -17.07
N GLU A 34 -9.57 29.79 -17.44
CA GLU A 34 -10.16 30.15 -18.73
C GLU A 34 -9.23 29.79 -19.90
N GLN A 35 -7.95 30.17 -19.81
CA GLN A 35 -6.98 29.80 -20.84
C GLN A 35 -6.68 28.31 -20.81
N ALA A 36 -6.59 27.70 -19.62
CA ALA A 36 -6.41 26.26 -19.49
C ALA A 36 -7.53 25.49 -20.21
N GLN A 37 -8.80 25.86 -19.99
CA GLN A 37 -9.95 25.24 -20.64
C GLN A 37 -9.88 25.39 -22.16
N ARG A 38 -9.56 26.60 -22.66
CA ARG A 38 -9.42 26.85 -24.10
C ARG A 38 -8.38 25.92 -24.75
N TRP A 39 -7.27 25.65 -24.07
CA TRP A 39 -6.25 24.72 -24.59
C TRP A 39 -6.65 23.26 -24.39
N ALA A 40 -7.40 22.93 -23.35
CA ALA A 40 -7.95 21.59 -23.13
C ALA A 40 -8.96 21.22 -24.24
N ASP A 41 -9.81 22.16 -24.64
CA ASP A 41 -10.74 22.00 -25.76
C ASP A 41 -9.98 21.73 -27.07
N LYS A 42 -8.86 22.43 -27.30
CA LYS A 42 -7.99 22.18 -28.46
C LYS A 42 -7.25 20.85 -28.40
N LEU A 43 -6.92 20.37 -27.20
CA LEU A 43 -6.36 19.03 -26.99
C LEU A 43 -7.41 17.96 -27.34
N GLY A 44 -8.69 18.29 -27.15
CA GLY A 44 -9.85 17.44 -27.36
C GLY A 44 -10.36 16.78 -26.08
N ALA A 45 -9.87 17.22 -24.92
CA ALA A 45 -10.27 16.68 -23.63
C ALA A 45 -11.73 17.05 -23.29
N PRO A 46 -12.46 16.20 -22.55
CA PRO A 46 -13.87 16.44 -22.23
C PRO A 46 -14.08 17.58 -21.21
N GLY A 47 -13.05 17.94 -20.46
CA GLY A 47 -13.06 18.98 -19.42
C GLY A 47 -11.71 19.08 -18.71
N LEU A 48 -11.53 20.11 -17.89
CA LEU A 48 -10.30 20.29 -17.09
C LEU A 48 -10.18 19.25 -15.98
N GLU A 49 -11.31 18.85 -15.38
CA GLU A 49 -11.40 17.81 -14.34
C GLU A 49 -10.92 16.44 -14.81
N ALA A 50 -10.95 16.20 -16.13
CA ALA A 50 -10.43 14.96 -16.73
C ALA A 50 -8.91 15.02 -16.95
N LEU A 51 -8.29 16.20 -16.85
CA LEU A 51 -6.85 16.41 -17.02
C LEU A 51 -6.13 16.80 -15.73
N TRP A 52 -6.89 17.25 -14.73
CA TRP A 52 -6.43 17.86 -13.49
C TRP A 52 -7.34 17.47 -12.32
N ASP A 53 -6.75 17.19 -11.16
CA ASP A 53 -7.51 16.97 -9.93
C ASP A 53 -7.35 18.20 -9.01
N THR A 54 -8.46 18.66 -8.44
CA THR A 54 -8.48 19.77 -7.48
C THR A 54 -7.76 19.47 -6.17
N GLU A 55 -7.51 18.20 -5.87
CA GLU A 55 -6.75 17.78 -4.69
C GLU A 55 -5.22 17.92 -4.86
N TRP A 56 -4.73 18.20 -6.07
CA TRP A 56 -3.30 18.39 -6.31
C TRP A 56 -2.85 19.77 -5.83
N PHE A 57 -1.70 19.83 -5.16
CA PHE A 57 -1.11 21.08 -4.68
C PHE A 57 0.42 21.10 -4.88
N ASN A 58 1.06 22.25 -4.61
CA ASN A 58 2.49 22.48 -4.87
C ASN A 58 2.92 22.14 -6.30
N GLN A 59 2.03 22.42 -7.25
CA GLN A 59 2.20 22.00 -8.62
C GLN A 59 3.27 22.78 -9.36
N SER A 60 4.02 22.07 -10.20
CA SER A 60 4.92 22.67 -11.16
C SER A 60 4.91 21.90 -12.48
N VAL A 61 5.25 22.63 -13.54
CA VAL A 61 5.31 22.10 -14.89
C VAL A 61 6.63 22.46 -15.53
N ALA A 62 7.37 21.46 -16.00
CA ALA A 62 8.58 21.64 -16.77
C ALA A 62 8.37 21.12 -18.19
N ALA A 63 8.52 22.02 -19.17
CA ALA A 63 8.39 21.70 -20.58
C ALA A 63 9.76 21.41 -21.20
N ALA A 64 9.90 20.24 -21.81
CA ALA A 64 11.05 19.88 -22.64
C ALA A 64 10.62 19.70 -24.11
N PRO A 65 11.56 19.71 -25.07
CA PRO A 65 11.23 19.50 -26.48
C PRO A 65 10.63 18.11 -26.76
N SER A 66 10.98 17.10 -25.96
CA SER A 66 10.58 15.70 -26.16
C SER A 66 9.47 15.21 -25.23
N HIS A 67 9.21 15.92 -24.13
CA HIS A 67 8.30 15.47 -23.09
C HIS A 67 7.84 16.62 -22.21
N LEU A 68 6.84 16.35 -21.38
CA LEU A 68 6.33 17.25 -20.35
C LEU A 68 6.48 16.58 -18.99
N VAL A 69 6.97 17.31 -18.00
CA VAL A 69 7.05 16.84 -16.61
C VAL A 69 6.07 17.65 -15.77
N LEU A 70 5.20 16.95 -15.06
CA LEU A 70 4.31 17.50 -14.05
C LEU A 70 4.77 17.00 -12.69
N GLN A 71 4.89 17.90 -11.73
CA GLN A 71 5.16 17.56 -10.34
C GLN A 71 4.06 18.16 -9.48
N PHE A 72 3.54 17.38 -8.54
CA PHE A 72 2.49 17.81 -7.64
C PHE A 72 2.46 16.91 -6.41
N ASP A 73 1.98 17.45 -5.31
CA ASP A 73 1.79 16.72 -4.06
C ASP A 73 0.32 16.33 -3.89
N THR A 74 0.09 15.21 -3.20
CA THR A 74 -1.24 14.73 -2.82
C THR A 74 -1.29 14.30 -1.36
N GLY A 75 -2.50 14.04 -0.85
CA GLY A 75 -2.68 13.34 0.42
C GLY A 75 -2.13 11.91 0.34
N THR A 76 -1.82 11.33 1.49
CA THR A 76 -1.26 9.96 1.58
C THR A 76 -2.28 8.88 1.18
N SER A 77 -3.57 9.20 1.24
CA SER A 77 -4.69 8.35 0.82
C SER A 77 -5.31 8.78 -0.52
N SER A 78 -4.73 9.75 -1.22
CA SER A 78 -5.22 10.18 -2.53
C SER A 78 -4.99 9.09 -3.57
N ASP A 79 -5.91 8.99 -4.53
CA ASP A 79 -5.84 7.99 -5.58
C ASP A 79 -4.72 8.35 -6.58
N LEU A 80 -4.22 7.34 -7.30
CA LEU A 80 -3.31 7.58 -8.41
C LEU A 80 -4.03 8.34 -9.54
N PRO A 81 -3.33 9.17 -10.33
CA PRO A 81 -3.91 10.01 -11.38
C PRO A 81 -4.29 9.21 -12.65
N LEU A 82 -4.90 8.03 -12.49
CA LEU A 82 -5.18 7.09 -13.58
C LEU A 82 -6.24 7.62 -14.54
N LEU A 83 -7.22 8.37 -14.06
CA LEU A 83 -8.22 9.03 -14.91
C LEU A 83 -7.57 10.04 -15.85
N GLN A 84 -6.66 10.86 -15.33
CA GLN A 84 -5.95 11.88 -16.11
C GLN A 84 -5.03 11.23 -17.14
N ILE A 85 -4.31 10.17 -16.74
CA ILE A 85 -3.47 9.39 -17.65
C ILE A 85 -4.31 8.72 -18.75
N GLU A 86 -5.43 8.07 -18.40
CA GLU A 86 -6.37 7.45 -19.36
C GLU A 86 -6.90 8.46 -20.38
N THR A 87 -7.30 9.64 -19.89
CA THR A 87 -7.81 10.73 -20.73
C THR A 87 -6.73 11.20 -21.71
N LEU A 88 -5.51 11.45 -21.23
CA LEU A 88 -4.40 11.88 -22.08
C LEU A 88 -4.07 10.84 -23.17
N PHE A 89 -4.10 9.54 -22.87
CA PHE A 89 -3.95 8.47 -23.88
C PHE A 89 -5.02 8.53 -24.97
N SER A 90 -6.24 8.93 -24.63
CA SER A 90 -7.32 9.12 -25.60
C SER A 90 -7.10 10.36 -26.49
N HIS A 91 -6.19 11.26 -26.12
CA HIS A 91 -5.96 12.55 -26.78
C HIS A 91 -4.53 12.76 -27.31
N GLY A 92 -3.79 11.68 -27.55
CA GLY A 92 -2.52 11.70 -28.28
C GLY A 92 -1.26 11.52 -27.43
N LEU A 93 -1.41 11.22 -26.13
CA LEU A 93 -0.31 10.72 -25.32
C LEU A 93 0.12 9.35 -25.84
N ARG A 94 1.43 9.16 -26.02
CA ARG A 94 2.00 7.90 -26.47
C ARG A 94 2.48 7.03 -25.31
N ALA A 95 3.11 7.66 -24.31
CA ALA A 95 3.60 6.98 -23.14
C ALA A 95 3.64 7.93 -21.93
N ALA A 96 3.63 7.36 -20.73
CA ALA A 96 3.81 8.09 -19.49
C ALA A 96 4.64 7.30 -18.49
N VAL A 97 5.36 8.01 -17.63
CA VAL A 97 6.02 7.43 -16.47
C VAL A 97 5.52 8.18 -15.25
N LEU A 98 4.94 7.44 -14.31
CA LEU A 98 4.47 7.97 -13.03
C LEU A 98 5.44 7.51 -11.94
N GLU A 99 5.98 8.46 -11.19
CA GLU A 99 6.76 8.21 -9.99
C GLU A 99 6.03 8.77 -8.79
N VAL A 100 5.92 7.98 -7.73
CA VAL A 100 5.29 8.35 -6.47
C VAL A 100 6.30 8.17 -5.36
N PHE A 101 6.62 9.24 -4.65
CA PHE A 101 7.40 9.19 -3.42
C PHE A 101 6.46 9.24 -2.21
N TYR A 102 6.47 8.18 -1.42
CA TYR A 102 5.67 8.03 -0.21
C TYR A 102 6.45 8.50 1.02
N ASP A 103 6.26 9.75 1.42
CA ASP A 103 6.97 10.38 2.55
C ASP A 103 6.84 9.59 3.87
N GLN A 104 5.72 8.91 4.09
CA GLN A 104 5.49 8.12 5.31
C GLN A 104 6.47 6.95 5.49
N VAL A 105 6.86 6.33 4.38
CA VAL A 105 7.70 5.11 4.37
C VAL A 105 9.07 5.37 3.75
N GLY A 106 9.28 6.54 3.13
CA GLY A 106 10.51 6.88 2.42
C GLY A 106 10.74 6.04 1.16
N GLU A 107 9.68 5.44 0.60
CA GLU A 107 9.75 4.57 -0.57
C GLU A 107 9.32 5.31 -1.83
N THR A 108 9.94 4.97 -2.95
CA THR A 108 9.54 5.43 -4.28
C THR A 108 8.93 4.28 -5.05
N GLU A 109 7.80 4.51 -5.71
CA GLU A 109 7.18 3.58 -6.64
C GLU A 109 7.16 4.20 -8.04
N ARG A 110 7.61 3.47 -9.05
CA ARG A 110 7.56 3.92 -10.44
C ARG A 110 6.71 2.99 -11.30
N MET A 111 5.83 3.57 -12.11
CA MET A 111 4.94 2.88 -13.03
C MET A 111 5.17 3.37 -14.46
N HIS A 112 5.23 2.43 -15.40
CA HIS A 112 5.48 2.71 -16.81
C HIS A 112 4.23 2.42 -17.64
N PHE A 113 3.79 3.40 -18.43
CA PHE A 113 2.61 3.28 -19.28
C PHE A 113 2.98 3.49 -20.75
N ASP A 114 2.64 2.53 -21.62
CA ASP A 114 2.80 2.65 -23.06
C ASP A 114 1.46 2.35 -23.74
N ARG A 115 1.05 3.20 -24.70
CA ARG A 115 -0.18 3.03 -25.50
C ARG A 115 -1.44 2.71 -24.68
N GLY A 116 -1.62 3.37 -23.53
CA GLY A 116 -2.77 3.15 -22.66
C GLY A 116 -2.74 1.87 -21.82
N GLN A 117 -1.56 1.24 -21.69
CA GLN A 117 -1.36 0.05 -20.87
C GLN A 117 -0.23 0.28 -19.86
N TRP A 118 -0.44 -0.14 -18.62
CA TRP A 118 0.60 -0.35 -17.64
C TRP A 118 1.44 -1.56 -18.06
N VAL A 119 2.74 -1.35 -18.24
CA VAL A 119 3.71 -2.32 -18.74
C VAL A 119 4.92 -2.39 -17.81
N SER A 120 5.76 -3.41 -17.97
CA SER A 120 7.02 -3.48 -17.21
C SER A 120 8.02 -2.45 -17.70
N ARG A 121 8.96 -2.06 -16.84
CA ARG A 121 10.10 -1.19 -17.18
C ARG A 121 10.82 -1.66 -18.45
N GLN A 122 11.14 -2.95 -18.51
CA GLN A 122 11.85 -3.52 -19.67
C GLN A 122 11.05 -3.36 -20.97
N ALA A 123 9.75 -3.71 -20.94
CA ALA A 123 8.89 -3.59 -22.12
C ALA A 123 8.74 -2.12 -22.58
N PHE A 124 8.65 -1.18 -21.64
CA PHE A 124 8.62 0.24 -21.94
C PHE A 124 9.91 0.71 -22.63
N MET A 125 11.06 0.32 -22.09
CA MET A 125 12.38 0.72 -22.61
C MET A 125 12.69 0.10 -23.98
N ASP A 126 12.21 -1.12 -24.22
CA ASP A 126 12.35 -1.78 -25.51
C ASP A 126 11.44 -1.16 -26.57
N ALA A 127 10.23 -0.73 -26.17
CA ALA A 127 9.28 -0.08 -27.07
C ALA A 127 9.65 1.39 -27.39
N ASN A 128 10.31 2.08 -26.45
CA ASN A 128 10.60 3.51 -26.55
C ASN A 128 12.06 3.85 -26.19
N PRO A 129 13.05 3.31 -26.92
CA PRO A 129 14.48 3.49 -26.59
C PRO A 129 14.92 4.95 -26.63
N GLN A 130 14.26 5.80 -27.42
CA GLN A 130 14.53 7.22 -27.54
C GLN A 130 14.32 8.00 -26.24
N TRP A 131 13.51 7.49 -25.31
CA TRP A 131 13.21 8.15 -24.03
C TRP A 131 14.03 7.61 -22.87
N ARG A 132 14.87 6.59 -23.10
CA ARG A 132 15.72 6.00 -22.05
C ARG A 132 16.57 7.07 -21.35
N ALA A 133 17.19 7.98 -22.10
CA ALA A 133 18.02 9.05 -21.53
C ALA A 133 17.23 10.07 -20.68
N VAL A 134 15.90 10.13 -20.83
CA VAL A 134 15.00 11.01 -20.06
C VAL A 134 14.50 10.29 -18.81
N VAL A 135 14.05 9.05 -18.96
CA VAL A 135 13.47 8.26 -17.85
C VAL A 135 14.56 7.72 -16.91
N GLU A 136 15.72 7.39 -17.48
CA GLU A 136 16.91 6.86 -16.79
C GLU A 136 18.16 7.59 -17.31
N PRO A 137 18.36 8.87 -16.94
CA PRO A 137 19.57 9.58 -17.28
C PRO A 137 20.77 8.85 -16.68
N ALA A 138 21.75 8.50 -17.52
CA ALA A 138 23.00 7.93 -17.06
C ALA A 138 23.66 8.91 -16.07
N GLN A 139 24.12 8.38 -14.93
CA GLN A 139 24.87 9.17 -13.94
C GLN A 139 26.02 9.90 -14.65
N GLN A 140 25.95 11.23 -14.70
CA GLN A 140 27.13 12.02 -15.00
C GLN A 140 28.06 11.84 -13.80
N GLY A 141 29.18 11.16 -14.02
CA GLY A 141 30.09 10.68 -12.98
C GLY A 141 30.38 11.72 -11.91
N GLY A 142 29.85 11.49 -10.72
CA GLY A 142 30.46 11.93 -9.48
C GLY A 142 31.30 10.76 -8.99
N GLU A 143 32.62 10.90 -9.04
CA GLU A 143 33.53 10.11 -8.21
C GLU A 143 33.01 10.21 -6.76
N ASP A 144 32.81 9.06 -6.09
CA ASP A 144 32.40 8.87 -4.68
C ASP A 144 31.05 8.17 -4.43
N SER A 145 30.82 7.00 -5.03
CA SER A 145 29.98 5.97 -4.41
C SER A 145 30.38 4.56 -4.85
N GLU A 146 31.54 4.11 -4.35
CA GLU A 146 31.79 2.68 -4.17
C GLU A 146 31.02 2.20 -2.94
N GLY A 147 29.75 1.86 -3.14
CA GLY A 147 28.90 1.24 -2.13
C GLY A 147 27.49 1.08 -2.67
N ASP A 148 27.10 -0.18 -2.96
CA ASP A 148 25.76 -0.61 -3.40
C ASP A 148 24.91 0.50 -4.02
N ALA A 149 25.21 0.83 -5.29
CA ALA A 149 24.25 1.54 -6.12
C ALA A 149 23.11 0.55 -6.43
N ASP A 150 22.27 0.30 -5.42
CA ASP A 150 20.93 -0.25 -5.61
C ASP A 150 20.33 0.57 -6.77
N ASP A 151 20.05 -0.10 -7.89
CA ASP A 151 19.66 0.57 -9.13
C ASP A 151 18.48 1.48 -8.76
N ARG A 152 18.70 2.80 -8.75
CA ARG A 152 17.71 3.78 -8.29
C ARG A 152 16.40 3.69 -9.09
N TYR A 153 16.45 2.99 -10.22
CA TYR A 153 15.34 2.72 -11.13
C TYR A 153 14.79 1.28 -11.00
N ALA A 154 15.28 0.48 -10.05
CA ALA A 154 14.76 -0.85 -9.69
C ALA A 154 13.43 -0.79 -8.93
N CYS A 155 13.05 0.37 -8.39
CA CYS A 155 11.75 0.58 -7.73
C CYS A 155 10.56 0.63 -8.71
N SER A 156 10.64 -0.12 -9.81
CA SER A 156 9.56 -0.25 -10.78
C SER A 156 8.54 -1.26 -10.29
N LYS A 157 7.29 -0.83 -10.22
CA LYS A 157 6.16 -1.75 -10.04
C LYS A 157 5.78 -2.29 -11.40
N ASP A 158 6.28 -3.48 -11.68
CA ASP A 158 6.03 -4.16 -12.95
C ASP A 158 4.79 -5.06 -12.84
N PRO A 159 3.83 -4.94 -13.76
CA PRO A 159 2.69 -5.83 -13.79
C PRO A 159 3.11 -7.19 -14.35
N ALA A 160 2.51 -8.28 -13.83
CA ALA A 160 2.77 -9.63 -14.35
C ALA A 160 2.40 -9.77 -15.85
N LYS A 161 1.41 -9.00 -16.32
CA LYS A 161 1.01 -8.88 -17.72
C LYS A 161 0.57 -7.44 -18.00
N PRO A 162 0.76 -6.92 -19.22
CA PRO A 162 0.26 -5.61 -19.61
C PRO A 162 -1.22 -5.44 -19.27
N LEU A 163 -1.55 -4.35 -18.58
CA LEU A 163 -2.91 -4.07 -18.11
C LEU A 163 -3.36 -2.71 -18.64
N ALA A 164 -4.52 -2.65 -19.29
CA ALA A 164 -5.08 -1.37 -19.74
C ALA A 164 -5.31 -0.42 -18.56
N VAL A 165 -4.97 0.87 -18.71
CA VAL A 165 -5.16 1.89 -17.66
C VAL A 165 -6.61 1.95 -17.19
N ALA A 166 -7.57 1.87 -18.12
CA ALA A 166 -8.99 1.79 -17.81
C ALA A 166 -9.36 0.62 -16.87
N LYS A 167 -8.74 -0.56 -17.10
CA LYS A 167 -8.93 -1.73 -16.23
C LYS A 167 -8.26 -1.56 -14.89
N LEU A 168 -7.08 -0.94 -14.85
CA LEU A 168 -6.38 -0.63 -13.60
C LEU A 168 -7.24 0.29 -12.73
N ARG A 169 -7.79 1.37 -13.31
CA ARG A 169 -8.70 2.30 -12.63
C ARG A 169 -9.92 1.58 -12.05
N GLN A 170 -10.60 0.75 -12.85
CA GLN A 170 -11.75 -0.03 -12.38
C GLN A 170 -11.38 -0.99 -11.23
N GLN A 171 -10.18 -1.57 -11.24
CA GLN A 171 -9.72 -2.44 -10.15
C GLN A 171 -9.44 -1.67 -8.87
N GLU A 172 -8.88 -0.47 -8.96
CA GLU A 172 -8.64 0.39 -7.79
C GLU A 172 -9.95 0.91 -7.20
N GLU A 173 -10.88 1.39 -8.03
CA GLU A 173 -12.22 1.80 -7.60
C GLU A 173 -12.96 0.66 -6.90
N LYS A 174 -12.89 -0.55 -7.47
CA LYS A 174 -13.51 -1.74 -6.87
C LYS A 174 -12.88 -2.09 -5.52
N ARG A 175 -11.54 -2.10 -5.43
CA ARG A 175 -10.84 -2.37 -4.16
C ARG A 175 -11.17 -1.33 -3.09
N LYS A 176 -11.26 -0.06 -3.47
CA LYS A 176 -11.63 1.03 -2.56
C LYS A 176 -13.04 0.88 -2.03
N ARG A 177 -14.00 0.54 -2.91
CA ARG A 177 -15.37 0.26 -2.52
C ARG A 177 -15.46 -0.93 -1.56
N GLU A 178 -14.79 -2.03 -1.89
CA GLU A 178 -14.74 -3.21 -1.00
C GLU A 178 -14.11 -2.87 0.36
N ALA A 179 -13.06 -2.04 0.38
CA ALA A 179 -12.43 -1.58 1.62
C ALA A 179 -13.35 -0.66 2.45
N GLN A 180 -14.10 0.22 1.80
CA GLN A 180 -15.10 1.08 2.45
C GLN A 180 -16.26 0.25 3.04
N GLU A 181 -16.82 -0.67 2.26
CA GLU A 181 -17.87 -1.58 2.73
C GLU A 181 -17.38 -2.44 3.92
N ALA A 182 -16.13 -2.91 3.88
CA ALA A 182 -15.53 -3.62 5.01
C ALA A 182 -15.37 -2.71 6.24
N ALA A 183 -14.87 -1.49 6.07
CA ALA A 183 -14.71 -0.52 7.16
C ALA A 183 -16.05 -0.16 7.81
N GLU A 184 -17.09 0.07 7.01
CA GLU A 184 -18.46 0.32 7.48
C GLU A 184 -19.00 -0.87 8.29
N ALA A 185 -18.82 -2.10 7.78
CA ALA A 185 -19.20 -3.31 8.51
C ALA A 185 -18.45 -3.45 9.85
N PHE A 186 -17.16 -3.10 9.89
CA PHE A 186 -16.38 -3.05 11.13
C PHE A 186 -16.92 -2.00 12.11
N VAL A 187 -17.24 -0.80 11.63
CA VAL A 187 -17.81 0.28 12.46
C VAL A 187 -19.19 -0.12 13.00
N GLU A 188 -20.03 -0.76 12.19
CA GLU A 188 -21.33 -1.26 12.60
C GLU A 188 -21.19 -2.38 13.65
N MET A 189 -20.29 -3.34 13.43
CA MET A 189 -19.96 -4.39 14.40
C MET A 189 -19.47 -3.80 15.72
N ALA A 190 -18.57 -2.81 15.69
CA ALA A 190 -18.07 -2.12 16.87
C ALA A 190 -19.19 -1.38 17.62
N ARG A 191 -20.10 -0.71 16.89
CA ARG A 191 -21.27 -0.02 17.46
C ARG A 191 -22.27 -1.01 18.07
N ALA A 192 -22.49 -2.17 17.44
CA ALA A 192 -23.35 -3.22 17.94
C ALA A 192 -22.78 -3.85 19.22
N MET A 193 -21.46 -4.08 19.29
CA MET A 193 -20.79 -4.57 20.50
C MET A 193 -20.75 -3.52 21.62
N GLY A 194 -20.55 -2.24 21.30
CA GLY A 194 -20.64 -1.14 22.26
C GLY A 194 -22.04 -0.99 22.87
N LYS A 195 -23.10 -1.23 22.10
CA LYS A 195 -24.49 -1.28 22.60
C LYS A 195 -24.80 -2.54 23.42
N SER A 196 -24.07 -3.63 23.21
CA SER A 196 -24.16 -4.87 23.98
C SER A 196 -23.44 -4.82 25.34
N GLY A 197 -22.74 -3.73 25.68
CA GLY A 197 -22.03 -3.58 26.95
C GLY A 197 -20.79 -4.48 27.11
N LYS A 198 -20.34 -5.16 26.06
CA LYS A 198 -19.10 -5.95 26.06
C LYS A 198 -17.94 -5.06 25.61
N SER A 199 -16.84 -5.11 26.36
CA SER A 199 -15.66 -4.27 26.14
C SER A 199 -15.17 -4.37 24.68
N PRO A 200 -14.93 -3.26 23.97
CA PRO A 200 -14.37 -3.25 22.61
C PRO A 200 -13.02 -3.99 22.51
N VAL A 201 -12.25 -3.98 23.60
CA VAL A 201 -10.99 -4.71 23.73
C VAL A 201 -11.24 -6.23 23.75
N GLN A 202 -12.30 -6.70 24.40
CA GLN A 202 -12.70 -8.11 24.36
C GLN A 202 -13.19 -8.51 22.96
N GLY A 203 -13.77 -7.59 22.19
CA GLY A 203 -14.13 -7.81 20.79
C GLY A 203 -12.91 -7.99 19.88
N LEU A 204 -11.91 -7.13 20.04
CA LEU A 204 -10.62 -7.25 19.34
C LEU A 204 -9.87 -8.53 19.73
N ILE A 205 -9.83 -8.85 21.02
CA ILE A 205 -9.26 -10.11 21.53
C ILE A 205 -10.03 -11.30 20.94
N ALA A 206 -11.36 -11.27 20.90
CA ALA A 206 -12.15 -12.34 20.31
C ALA A 206 -11.88 -12.50 18.80
N VAL A 207 -11.68 -11.42 18.05
CA VAL A 207 -11.35 -11.48 16.61
C VAL A 207 -9.92 -11.97 16.38
N LEU A 208 -8.96 -11.55 17.20
CA LEU A 208 -7.58 -12.04 17.16
C LEU A 208 -7.52 -13.52 17.52
N LEU A 209 -8.23 -13.94 18.58
CA LEU A 209 -8.37 -15.34 18.99
C LEU A 209 -9.10 -16.18 17.94
N LEU A 210 -10.10 -15.62 17.25
CA LEU A 210 -10.77 -16.30 16.15
C LEU A 210 -9.82 -16.49 14.97
N ARG A 211 -9.00 -15.48 14.64
CA ARG A 211 -8.00 -15.53 13.55
C ARG A 211 -6.85 -16.49 13.88
N ALA A 212 -6.39 -16.51 15.12
CA ALA A 212 -5.38 -17.44 15.62
C ALA A 212 -5.93 -18.88 15.66
N GLY A 213 -7.17 -19.06 16.14
CA GLY A 213 -7.89 -20.32 16.13
C GLY A 213 -8.12 -20.87 14.71
N LEU A 214 -8.46 -20.01 13.75
CA LEU A 214 -8.60 -20.40 12.33
C LEU A 214 -7.25 -20.79 11.72
N LYS A 215 -6.18 -20.07 12.01
CA LYS A 215 -4.82 -20.44 11.58
C LYS A 215 -4.39 -21.79 12.16
N GLY A 216 -4.69 -22.04 13.43
CA GLY A 216 -4.44 -23.33 14.10
C GLY A 216 -5.26 -24.47 13.50
N LEU A 217 -6.54 -24.22 13.19
CA LEU A 217 -7.42 -25.18 12.54
C LEU A 217 -6.92 -25.54 11.12
N VAL A 218 -6.49 -24.55 10.34
CA VAL A 218 -5.93 -24.77 8.99
C VAL A 218 -4.63 -25.57 9.06
N HIS A 219 -3.74 -25.28 10.02
CA HIS A 219 -2.53 -26.07 10.23
C HIS A 219 -2.84 -27.50 10.67
N ALA A 220 -3.81 -27.69 11.57
CA ALA A 220 -4.25 -29.02 11.99
C ALA A 220 -4.82 -29.81 10.81
N VAL A 221 -5.68 -29.21 9.98
CA VAL A 221 -6.23 -29.86 8.78
C VAL A 221 -5.13 -30.19 7.78
N ALA A 222 -4.21 -29.26 7.49
CA ALA A 222 -3.10 -29.50 6.57
C ALA A 222 -2.17 -30.62 7.07
N PHE A 223 -1.82 -30.61 8.36
CA PHE A 223 -1.02 -31.66 9.00
C PHE A 223 -1.72 -33.02 8.93
N THR A 224 -3.03 -33.07 9.22
CA THR A 224 -3.82 -34.30 9.20
C THR A 224 -3.96 -34.86 7.77
N VAL A 225 -4.15 -34.00 6.76
CA VAL A 225 -4.19 -34.42 5.35
C VAL A 225 -2.83 -34.95 4.90
N VAL A 226 -1.74 -34.27 5.23
CA VAL A 226 -0.38 -34.70 4.87
C VAL A 226 0.00 -36.02 5.56
N THR A 227 -0.34 -36.19 6.85
CA THR A 227 -0.04 -37.42 7.59
C THR A 227 -0.91 -38.61 7.18
N VAL A 228 -2.19 -38.38 6.84
CA VAL A 228 -3.08 -39.42 6.29
C VAL A 228 -2.64 -39.88 4.90
N LEU A 229 -2.12 -38.96 4.07
CA LEU A 229 -1.58 -39.29 2.75
C LEU A 229 -0.24 -40.04 2.83
N LEU A 230 0.59 -39.74 3.84
CA LEU A 230 1.91 -40.36 4.02
C LEU A 230 1.87 -41.72 4.75
N PHE A 231 0.87 -41.98 5.61
CA PHE A 231 0.85 -43.17 6.47
C PHE A 231 -0.47 -43.95 6.42
N LYS A 232 -0.36 -45.27 6.21
CA LYS A 232 -1.49 -46.21 6.12
C LYS A 232 -2.04 -46.54 7.52
N GLY A 233 -2.73 -45.58 8.13
CA GLY A 233 -3.24 -45.66 9.51
C GLY A 233 -4.34 -44.63 9.81
N PHE A 234 -5.31 -44.50 8.90
CA PHE A 234 -6.34 -43.43 8.86
C PHE A 234 -6.98 -43.09 10.22
N TRP A 235 -7.36 -44.10 11.02
CA TRP A 235 -8.09 -43.89 12.27
C TRP A 235 -7.23 -43.35 13.42
N LEU A 236 -5.94 -43.72 13.48
CA LEU A 236 -5.01 -43.23 14.51
C LEU A 236 -4.70 -41.73 14.30
N TRP A 237 -4.44 -41.36 13.04
CA TRP A 237 -4.10 -39.98 12.67
C TRP A 237 -5.30 -39.04 12.72
N MET A 238 -6.50 -39.52 12.38
CA MET A 238 -7.74 -38.76 12.59
C MET A 238 -8.00 -38.50 14.09
N GLY A 239 -7.75 -39.48 14.95
CA GLY A 239 -7.86 -39.30 16.40
C GLY A 239 -6.83 -38.31 16.96
N LEU A 240 -5.58 -38.39 16.49
CA LEU A 240 -4.52 -37.46 16.88
C LEU A 240 -4.78 -36.04 16.34
N GLY A 241 -5.28 -35.91 15.12
CA GLY A 241 -5.66 -34.63 14.51
C GLY A 241 -6.82 -33.97 15.24
N LEU A 242 -7.82 -34.74 15.68
CA LEU A 242 -8.92 -34.24 16.51
C LEU A 242 -8.41 -33.78 17.90
N ALA A 243 -7.53 -34.56 18.53
CA ALA A 243 -6.92 -34.19 19.80
C ALA A 243 -6.08 -32.90 19.67
N LEU A 244 -5.29 -32.77 18.60
CA LEU A 244 -4.54 -31.55 18.29
C LEU A 244 -5.46 -30.36 18.03
N ALA A 245 -6.58 -30.56 17.31
CA ALA A 245 -7.55 -29.52 17.00
C ALA A 245 -8.24 -28.95 18.25
N VAL A 246 -8.25 -29.66 19.37
CA VAL A 246 -8.75 -29.17 20.66
C VAL A 246 -7.61 -28.62 21.53
N ALA A 247 -6.46 -29.31 21.56
CA ALA A 247 -5.34 -28.93 22.43
C ALA A 247 -4.60 -27.68 21.96
N LEU A 248 -4.38 -27.50 20.66
CA LEU A 248 -3.64 -26.35 20.11
C LEU A 248 -4.37 -25.02 20.32
N PRO A 249 -5.68 -24.90 20.06
CA PRO A 249 -6.40 -23.65 20.34
C PRO A 249 -6.37 -23.29 21.83
N LEU A 250 -6.48 -24.28 22.72
CA LEU A 250 -6.38 -24.07 24.16
C LEU A 250 -4.97 -23.66 24.60
N TYR A 251 -3.93 -24.25 23.99
CA TYR A 251 -2.55 -23.88 24.26
C TYR A 251 -2.24 -22.44 23.83
N TYR A 252 -2.60 -22.07 22.60
CA TYR A 252 -2.39 -20.70 22.09
C TYR A 252 -3.21 -19.66 22.86
N MET A 253 -4.45 -19.98 23.24
CA MET A 253 -5.26 -19.13 24.13
C MET A 253 -4.63 -18.95 25.51
N ALA A 254 -4.03 -20.01 26.07
CA ALA A 254 -3.38 -19.94 27.38
C ALA A 254 -2.07 -19.15 27.36
N THR A 255 -1.27 -19.25 26.29
CA THR A 255 -0.03 -18.48 26.15
C THR A 255 -0.30 -17.00 25.92
N GLU A 256 -1.26 -16.64 25.07
CA GLU A 256 -1.65 -15.23 24.87
C GLU A 256 -2.32 -14.64 26.12
N HIS A 257 -3.07 -15.43 26.89
CA HIS A 257 -3.63 -14.98 28.18
C HIS A 257 -2.54 -14.73 29.24
N LYS A 258 -1.39 -15.41 29.15
CA LYS A 258 -0.26 -15.22 30.07
C LYS A 258 0.56 -13.98 29.71
N GLU A 259 0.76 -13.72 28.41
CA GLU A 259 1.42 -12.50 27.93
C GLU A 259 0.58 -11.23 28.16
N LEU A 260 -0.75 -11.33 28.07
CA LEU A 260 -1.65 -10.20 28.32
C LEU A 260 -1.83 -9.85 29.81
N ARG A 261 -1.51 -10.76 30.74
CA ARG A 261 -1.74 -10.53 32.18
C ARG A 261 -0.56 -9.91 32.91
N GLY A 262 0.61 -9.84 32.28
CA GLY A 262 1.82 -9.37 32.96
C GLY A 262 2.29 -10.35 34.02
N ASP A 263 3.59 -10.35 34.21
CA ASP A 263 4.34 -11.22 35.10
C ASP A 263 4.10 -10.84 36.58
N ASP A 264 3.06 -11.38 37.20
CA ASP A 264 2.92 -11.42 38.66
C ASP A 264 3.39 -12.80 39.14
N GLY A 265 4.71 -12.94 39.28
CA GLY A 265 5.35 -14.21 39.62
C GLY A 265 6.70 -14.06 40.32
N ASP A 266 6.89 -13.01 41.12
CA ASP A 266 7.97 -12.95 42.11
C ASP A 266 7.47 -13.62 43.40
N ASP A 267 7.63 -14.94 43.45
CA ASP A 267 7.39 -15.77 44.63
C ASP A 267 8.70 -16.53 44.93
N ASP A 268 9.75 -15.77 45.28
CA ASP A 268 10.93 -16.34 45.92
C ASP A 268 10.60 -16.60 47.39
N ALA A 269 10.03 -17.79 47.61
CA ALA A 269 10.01 -18.45 48.89
C ALA A 269 11.42 -18.98 49.21
N ASP A 270 11.99 -18.55 50.33
CA ASP A 270 13.09 -19.25 51.01
C ASP A 270 12.89 -19.14 52.55
N PRO A 271 13.48 -20.06 53.36
CA PRO A 271 12.75 -20.97 54.25
C PRO A 271 12.84 -20.60 55.76
N PRO A 272 12.19 -21.34 56.69
CA PRO A 272 12.00 -20.88 58.06
C PRO A 272 13.24 -21.12 58.93
N GLY A 273 13.65 -20.11 59.70
CA GLY A 273 14.81 -20.17 60.60
C GLY A 273 14.57 -19.37 61.88
N ASP A 274 14.67 -20.08 63.00
CA ASP A 274 14.38 -19.73 64.39
C ASP A 274 15.34 -18.67 65.00
N GLY A 275 14.85 -17.89 65.97
CA GLY A 275 15.70 -17.00 66.79
C GLY A 275 15.04 -15.68 67.27
N GLY A 276 14.25 -15.72 68.36
CA GLY A 276 13.87 -14.52 69.13
C GLY A 276 15.01 -13.98 70.02
N PRO A 277 14.75 -13.09 71.03
CA PRO A 277 13.52 -12.35 71.34
C PRO A 277 13.72 -10.84 71.67
N ALA A 278 12.58 -10.14 71.82
CA ALA A 278 12.32 -8.88 72.57
C ALA A 278 13.06 -7.60 72.14
N THR A 279 12.40 -6.46 71.94
CA THR A 279 11.90 -5.62 73.05
C THR A 279 10.83 -4.62 72.55
N VAL A 280 9.80 -4.46 73.39
CA VAL A 280 8.68 -3.50 73.39
C VAL A 280 9.18 -2.05 73.56
N VAL A 281 8.53 -1.03 72.98
CA VAL A 281 7.86 0.13 73.67
C VAL A 281 6.96 0.90 72.70
N ALA A 282 5.83 1.35 73.26
CA ALA A 282 4.67 2.02 72.71
C ALA A 282 4.86 3.50 72.28
N ALA A 283 3.77 3.99 71.68
CA ALA A 283 3.45 5.35 71.27
C ALA A 283 3.80 6.49 72.25
N GLN A 284 4.15 7.63 71.67
CA GLN A 284 3.43 8.90 71.79
C GLN A 284 3.64 9.76 70.54
#